data_AF-A0A433BFG8-F1
#
_entry.id   AF-A0A433BFG8-F1
#
_cell.length_a   1.000
_cell.length_b   1.000
_cell.length_c   1.000
_cell.angle_alpha   90.00
_cell.angle_beta   90.00
_cell.angle_gamma   90.00
#
_symmetry.space_group_name_H-M   'P 1'
#
loop_
_entity.id
_entity.type
_entity.pdbx_description
1 polymer ?
#
loop_
_entity_poly.entity_id
_entity_poly.type
_entity_poly.pdbx_seq_one_letter_code
_entity_poly.pdbx_strand_id
1 'polypeptide(L)'
;MTSQPKLVHGYEVVIGFETHAQLSTQSKIFSRAPTAFGAEPNTQACAVDLALPGTLPVMNKGAVERAIEFGLAIGSHISPKSIFARKNYFYPDLPKGYQISQFEIPVVVGGQVEF
;
A
#
# COMPACT_ATOMS: atom_id res chain seq x y z
N MET A 1 23.01 -21.89 -11.58
CA MET A 1 23.08 -23.17 -10.84
C MET A 1 22.04 -23.10 -9.74
N THR A 2 20.97 -23.89 -9.82
CA THR A 2 19.94 -23.92 -8.77
C THR A 2 20.46 -24.76 -7.60
N SER A 3 20.65 -24.11 -6.45
CA SER A 3 20.95 -24.77 -5.18
C SER A 3 19.79 -25.69 -4.80
N GLN A 4 20.06 -26.92 -4.33
CA GLN A 4 19.02 -27.76 -3.72
C GLN A 4 18.47 -27.08 -2.45
N PRO A 5 17.15 -27.14 -2.19
CA PRO A 5 16.56 -26.55 -0.99
C PRO A 5 17.02 -27.31 0.26
N LYS A 6 17.34 -26.57 1.33
CA LYS A 6 17.70 -27.16 2.62
C LYS A 6 16.45 -27.78 3.26
N LEU A 7 16.49 -29.10 3.50
CA LEU A 7 15.39 -29.81 4.15
C LEU A 7 15.47 -29.67 5.68
N VAL A 8 14.33 -29.41 6.31
CA VAL A 8 14.13 -29.45 7.77
C VAL A 8 13.37 -30.73 8.09
N HIS A 9 14.00 -31.68 8.78
CA HIS A 9 13.43 -33.00 9.09
C HIS A 9 12.88 -33.76 7.87
N GLY A 10 13.49 -33.58 6.68
CA GLY A 10 13.05 -34.22 5.44
C GLY A 10 12.00 -33.44 4.64
N TYR A 11 11.62 -32.23 5.08
CA TYR A 11 10.64 -31.38 4.41
C TYR A 11 11.26 -30.07 3.92
N GLU A 12 10.78 -29.54 2.80
CA GLU A 12 11.08 -28.19 2.33
C GLU A 12 10.14 -27.18 3.01
N VAL A 13 10.70 -26.08 3.54
CA VAL A 13 9.91 -25.01 4.19
C VAL A 13 9.82 -23.81 3.24
N VAL A 14 8.61 -23.51 2.77
CA VAL A 14 8.33 -22.37 1.88
C VAL A 14 7.56 -21.30 2.64
N ILE A 15 8.11 -20.08 2.69
CA ILE A 15 7.55 -18.95 3.47
C ILE A 15 7.29 -17.78 2.52
N GLY A 16 6.10 -17.20 2.60
CA GLY A 16 5.74 -15.93 1.96
C GLY A 16 5.49 -14.85 3.02
N PHE A 17 5.88 -13.62 2.71
CA PHE A 17 5.64 -12.45 3.55
C PHE A 17 4.73 -11.45 2.84
N GLU A 18 3.77 -10.91 3.58
CA GLU A 18 3.01 -9.73 3.19
C GLU A 18 3.33 -8.61 4.17
N THR A 19 3.95 -7.55 3.66
CA THR A 19 4.43 -6.43 4.47
C THR A 19 3.70 -5.16 4.09
N HIS A 20 3.14 -4.47 5.08
CA HIS A 20 2.58 -3.12 4.91
C HIS A 20 3.52 -2.10 5.54
N ALA A 21 3.92 -1.09 4.76
CA ALA A 21 4.76 0.01 5.22
C ALA A 21 4.02 1.35 5.08
N GLN A 22 4.03 2.16 6.13
CA GLN A 22 3.41 3.48 6.10
C GLN A 22 4.36 4.48 5.43
N LEU A 23 3.89 5.10 4.33
CA LEU A 23 4.67 6.11 3.62
C LEU A 23 4.79 7.40 4.42
N SER A 24 5.98 7.99 4.42
CA SER A 24 6.31 9.22 5.14
C SER A 24 5.82 10.50 4.43
N THR A 25 4.52 10.58 4.11
CA THR A 25 3.91 11.77 3.48
C THR A 25 3.32 12.71 4.52
N GLN A 26 3.20 14.01 4.24
CA GLN A 26 2.60 14.98 5.18
C GLN A 26 1.06 14.94 5.22
N SER A 27 0.43 14.59 4.09
CA SER A 27 -1.01 14.38 3.98
C SER A 27 -1.34 12.94 3.60
N LYS A 28 -2.59 12.53 3.83
CA LYS A 28 -3.07 11.20 3.47
C LYS A 28 -3.04 10.96 1.95
N ILE A 29 -3.21 9.70 1.57
CA ILE A 29 -3.11 9.24 0.17
C ILE A 29 -4.24 9.79 -0.73
N PHE A 30 -5.45 10.00 -0.20
CA PHE A 30 -6.62 10.44 -0.97
C PHE A 30 -7.31 11.70 -0.42
N SER A 31 -6.77 12.30 0.64
CA SER A 31 -7.32 13.48 1.29
C SER A 31 -6.22 14.41 1.76
N ARG A 32 -6.59 15.64 2.14
CA ARG A 32 -5.65 16.66 2.63
C ARG A 32 -5.40 16.60 4.14
N ALA A 33 -6.02 15.66 4.85
CA ALA A 33 -5.80 15.50 6.29
C ALA A 33 -4.33 15.08 6.57
N PRO A 34 -3.75 15.50 7.71
CA PRO A 34 -2.39 15.16 8.08
C PRO A 34 -2.23 13.67 8.45
N THR A 35 -0.98 13.23 8.53
CA THR A 35 -0.54 11.87 8.89
C THR A 35 0.26 11.81 10.20
N ALA A 36 0.36 12.94 10.91
CA ALA A 36 1.21 13.05 12.10
C ALA A 36 0.69 12.17 13.23
N PHE A 37 1.60 11.38 13.83
CA PHE A 37 1.28 10.48 14.92
C PHE A 37 0.94 11.24 16.22
N GLY A 38 0.06 10.65 17.05
CA GLY A 38 -0.21 11.11 18.41
C GLY A 38 -1.27 12.22 18.56
N ALA A 39 -2.04 12.52 17.51
CA ALA A 39 -3.14 13.48 17.62
C ALA A 39 -4.37 12.90 18.35
N GLU A 40 -5.19 13.80 18.88
CA GLU A 40 -6.46 13.45 19.52
C GLU A 40 -7.41 12.71 18.56
N PRO A 41 -8.26 11.79 19.06
CA PRO A 41 -9.17 11.01 18.23
C PRO A 41 -9.98 11.87 17.25
N ASN A 42 -10.05 11.44 15.99
CA ASN A 42 -10.83 12.05 14.92
C ASN A 42 -10.48 13.51 14.54
N THR A 43 -9.42 14.10 15.10
CA THR A 43 -9.01 15.49 14.77
C THR A 43 -8.25 15.59 13.45
N GLN A 44 -7.61 14.51 13.01
CA GLN A 44 -6.96 14.40 11.70
C GLN A 44 -7.84 13.68 10.69
N ALA A 45 -9.13 14.01 10.62
CA ALA A 45 -10.07 13.43 9.68
C ALA A 45 -10.84 14.54 8.93
N CYS A 46 -11.12 14.33 7.65
CA CYS A 46 -11.99 15.19 6.86
C CYS A 46 -13.14 14.41 6.21
N ALA A 47 -14.02 15.10 5.48
CA ALA A 47 -15.19 14.50 4.84
C ALA A 47 -14.86 13.27 3.96
N VAL A 48 -13.72 13.29 3.26
CA VAL A 48 -13.24 12.16 2.42
C VAL A 48 -12.83 10.95 3.27
N ASP A 49 -12.21 11.21 4.42
CA ASP A 49 -11.78 10.14 5.33
C ASP A 49 -12.99 9.49 5.99
N LEU A 50 -13.98 10.30 6.38
CA LEU A 50 -15.25 9.89 6.97
C LEU A 50 -16.26 9.32 5.96
N ALA A 51 -15.89 9.26 4.67
CA ALA A 51 -16.74 8.74 3.60
C ALA A 51 -18.10 9.45 3.48
N LEU A 52 -18.16 10.75 3.74
CA LEU A 52 -19.41 11.49 3.64
C LEU A 52 -19.94 11.45 2.19
N PRO A 53 -21.28 11.36 1.99
CA PRO A 53 -21.87 11.31 0.66
C PRO A 53 -21.41 12.46 -0.23
N GLY A 54 -21.05 12.16 -1.48
CA GLY A 54 -20.63 13.14 -2.49
C GLY A 54 -19.13 13.50 -2.46
N THR A 55 -18.35 12.96 -1.52
CA THR A 55 -16.89 13.19 -1.48
C THR A 55 -16.15 12.35 -2.52
N LEU A 56 -15.02 12.86 -3.04
CA LEU A 56 -14.20 12.20 -4.06
C LEU A 56 -12.72 12.13 -3.61
N PRO A 57 -12.02 11.00 -3.87
CA PRO A 57 -10.61 10.86 -3.54
C PRO A 57 -9.72 11.58 -4.56
N VAL A 58 -8.64 12.21 -4.09
CA VAL A 58 -7.60 12.82 -4.96
C VAL A 58 -6.24 12.29 -4.56
N MET A 59 -5.52 11.70 -5.51
CA MET A 59 -4.25 11.01 -5.26
C MET A 59 -3.14 11.95 -4.78
N ASN A 60 -2.40 11.51 -3.76
CA ASN A 60 -1.23 12.18 -3.24
C ASN A 60 0.02 11.91 -4.12
N LYS A 61 0.60 12.96 -4.70
CA LYS A 61 1.80 12.87 -5.52
C LYS A 61 3.00 12.27 -4.76
N GLY A 62 3.22 12.68 -3.52
CA GLY A 62 4.32 12.19 -2.69
C GLY A 62 4.21 10.72 -2.29
N ALA A 63 3.00 10.17 -2.29
CA ALA A 63 2.79 8.73 -2.10
C ALA A 63 3.18 7.94 -3.37
N VAL A 64 2.86 8.46 -4.56
CA VAL A 64 3.30 7.87 -5.84
C VAL A 64 4.83 7.90 -5.97
N GLU A 65 5.46 9.04 -5.66
CA GLU A 65 6.91 9.21 -5.69
C GLU A 65 7.62 8.15 -4.84
N ARG A 66 7.19 7.96 -3.57
CA ARG A 66 7.76 6.95 -2.67
C ARG A 66 7.56 5.51 -3.16
N ALA A 67 6.41 5.21 -3.76
CA ALA A 67 6.17 3.88 -4.33
C ALA A 67 7.12 3.59 -5.50
N ILE A 68 7.37 4.58 -6.37
CA ILE A 68 8.31 4.48 -7.47
C ILE A 68 9.76 4.38 -6.95
N GLU A 69 10.14 5.23 -5.99
CA GLU A 69 11.46 5.19 -5.34
C GLU A 69 11.74 3.81 -4.74
N PHE A 70 10.78 3.24 -4.01
CA PHE A 70 10.90 1.88 -3.48
C PHE A 70 11.10 0.86 -4.60
N GLY A 71 10.28 0.91 -5.65
CA GLY A 71 10.41 -0.02 -6.77
C GLY A 71 11.77 0.07 -7.46
N LEU A 72 12.29 1.27 -7.69
CA LEU A 72 13.62 1.46 -8.26
C LEU A 72 14.73 0.92 -7.33
N ALA A 73 14.58 1.12 -6.01
CA ALA A 73 15.56 0.66 -5.02
C ALA A 73 15.72 -0.86 -4.97
N ILE A 74 14.64 -1.62 -5.26
CA ILE A 74 14.66 -3.09 -5.28
C ILE A 74 14.85 -3.68 -6.69
N GLY A 75 15.21 -2.85 -7.69
CA GLY A 75 15.41 -3.30 -9.07
C GLY A 75 14.15 -3.86 -9.74
N SER A 76 12.96 -3.39 -9.34
CA SER A 76 11.69 -3.84 -9.91
C SER A 76 11.35 -3.15 -11.23
N HIS A 77 10.30 -3.64 -11.90
CA HIS A 77 9.67 -2.95 -13.02
C HIS A 77 8.61 -1.95 -12.53
N ILE A 78 8.74 -0.68 -12.92
CA ILE A 78 7.73 0.35 -12.67
C ILE A 78 6.73 0.37 -13.82
N SER A 79 5.46 0.12 -13.52
CA SER A 79 4.39 0.13 -14.51
C SER A 79 4.17 1.55 -15.06
N PRO A 80 4.18 1.77 -16.39
CA PRO A 80 3.94 3.10 -16.99
C PRO A 80 2.51 3.59 -16.76
N LYS A 81 1.60 2.67 -16.46
CA LYS A 81 0.22 2.91 -16.05
C LYS A 81 -0.08 1.97 -14.89
N SER A 82 -0.74 2.48 -13.86
CA SER A 82 -1.28 1.65 -12.78
C SER A 82 -2.73 2.05 -12.49
N ILE A 83 -3.52 1.13 -11.93
CA ILE A 83 -4.96 1.35 -11.69
C ILE A 83 -5.27 1.08 -10.22
N PHE A 84 -5.94 2.04 -9.58
CA PHE A 84 -6.56 1.80 -8.29
C PHE A 84 -7.91 1.08 -8.46
N ALA A 85 -8.09 0.02 -7.69
CA ALA A 85 -9.29 -0.80 -7.61
C ALA A 85 -9.94 -0.67 -6.21
N ARG A 86 -11.20 -1.07 -6.09
CA ARG A 86 -11.94 -1.10 -4.82
C ARG A 86 -11.96 -2.52 -4.28
N LYS A 87 -11.32 -2.75 -3.12
CA LYS A 87 -11.41 -3.99 -2.35
C LYS A 87 -12.56 -3.86 -1.35
N ASN A 88 -13.70 -4.45 -1.65
CA ASN A 88 -14.95 -4.27 -0.90
C ASN A 88 -15.03 -5.24 0.29
N TYR A 89 -15.28 -4.72 1.48
CA TYR A 89 -15.56 -5.48 2.71
C TYR A 89 -16.14 -4.56 3.78
N PHE A 90 -16.90 -5.11 4.71
CA PHE A 90 -17.53 -4.34 5.79
C PHE A 90 -16.70 -4.44 7.06
N TYR A 91 -16.26 -3.29 7.56
CA TYR A 91 -15.63 -3.18 8.88
C TYR A 91 -15.82 -1.76 9.43
N PRO A 92 -16.02 -1.56 10.75
CA PRO A 92 -16.29 -0.23 11.31
C PRO A 92 -15.20 0.82 11.10
N ASP A 93 -13.93 0.41 10.95
CA ASP A 93 -12.81 1.31 10.64
C ASP A 93 -12.68 1.68 9.15
N LEU A 94 -13.50 1.07 8.29
CA LEU A 94 -13.49 1.25 6.84
C LEU A 94 -14.78 1.96 6.40
N PRO A 95 -14.86 3.29 6.56
CA PRO A 95 -16.13 4.03 6.44
C PRO A 95 -16.74 4.00 5.03
N LYS A 96 -15.93 3.72 3.99
CA LYS A 96 -16.40 3.62 2.60
C LYS A 96 -17.03 2.26 2.25
N GLY A 97 -16.86 1.23 3.09
CA GLY A 97 -17.19 -0.16 2.73
C GLY A 97 -16.27 -0.77 1.66
N TYR A 98 -15.21 -0.05 1.28
CA TYR A 98 -14.13 -0.54 0.43
C TYR A 98 -12.82 0.19 0.70
N GLN A 99 -11.72 -0.54 0.55
CA GLN A 99 -10.37 0.00 0.53
C GLN A 99 -10.00 0.33 -0.92
N ILE A 100 -9.46 1.53 -1.15
CA ILE A 100 -8.83 1.86 -2.43
C ILE A 100 -7.42 1.28 -2.42
N SER A 101 -7.17 0.28 -3.27
CA SER A 101 -5.89 -0.44 -3.38
C SER A 101 -5.57 -0.71 -4.85
N GLN A 102 -4.63 -1.59 -5.17
CA GLN A 102 -4.34 -2.03 -6.53
C GLN A 102 -4.61 -3.54 -6.66
N PHE A 103 -4.94 -3.99 -7.88
CA PHE A 103 -5.20 -5.40 -8.16
C PHE A 103 -4.39 -5.87 -9.39
N GLU A 104 -4.92 -5.67 -10.60
CA GLU A 104 -4.29 -6.22 -11.82
C GLU A 104 -3.04 -5.47 -12.28
N ILE A 105 -3.01 -4.13 -12.09
CA ILE A 105 -1.95 -3.27 -12.63
C ILE A 105 -1.35 -2.42 -11.49
N PRO A 106 -0.47 -3.00 -10.65
CA PRO A 106 0.18 -2.29 -9.54
C PRO A 106 1.30 -1.36 -10.03
N VAL A 107 1.74 -0.42 -9.16
CA VAL A 107 2.86 0.50 -9.48
C VAL A 107 4.17 -0.26 -9.71
N VAL A 108 4.43 -1.26 -8.87
CA VAL A 108 5.71 -1.97 -8.76
C VAL A 108 5.49 -3.45 -8.99
N VAL A 109 6.26 -4.08 -9.89
CA VAL A 109 6.17 -5.50 -10.20
C VAL A 109 7.56 -6.15 -10.13
N GLY A 110 7.67 -7.23 -9.36
CA GLY A 110 8.93 -7.96 -9.17
C GLY A 110 9.93 -7.19 -8.30
N GLY A 111 11.22 -7.40 -8.55
CA GLY A 111 12.32 -6.91 -7.73
C GLY A 111 12.81 -7.96 -6.73
N GLN A 112 13.92 -7.65 -6.06
CA GLN A 112 14.58 -8.55 -5.12
C GLN A 112 15.24 -7.75 -3.99
N VAL A 113 15.31 -8.37 -2.82
CA VAL A 113 16.14 -7.93 -1.69
C VAL A 113 17.15 -9.04 -1.41
N GLU A 114 18.43 -8.72 -1.39
CA GLU A 114 19.53 -9.65 -1.12
C GLU A 114 20.00 -9.51 0.34
N PHE A 115 20.46 -10.62 0.92
CA PHE A 115 20.92 -10.72 2.31
C PHE A 115 22.26 -11.42 2.39
#